data_AF-A0A1B6HK94-F1
#
_entry.id   AF-A0A1B6HK94-F1
#
_cell.length_a   1.000
_cell.length_b   1.000
_cell.length_c   1.000
_cell.angle_alpha   90.00
_cell.angle_beta   90.00
_cell.angle_gamma   90.00
#
_symmetry.space_group_name_H-M   'P 1'
#
loop_
_entity.id
_entity.type
_entity.pdbx_description
1 polymer ?
#
loop_
_entity_poly.entity_id
_entity_poly.type
_entity_poly.pdbx_seq_one_letter_code
_entity_poly.pdbx_strand_id
1 'polypeptide(L)'
;VSDDASVCSESVSVRAVEEEDRLTNSRAASSSSLGARSDSLASVYSGAGEGRYGSVAVRGEVEFGLQYNYKQGALEIYVKQCRDLAAVDTKRNRSDPYVKVYLLPDKSKSGKRKTRVKKHTLNPVFEETLKFHITLEGLESRTLWLSVWHSDMFGRSDFLGEVT
;
A
#
# COMPACT_ATOMS: atom_id res chain seq x y z
N VAL A 1 -21.20 -23.70 -17.28
CA VAL A 1 -20.37 -22.67 -17.93
C VAL A 1 -19.39 -22.17 -16.89
N SER A 2 -18.17 -22.69 -16.97
CA SER A 2 -17.09 -22.36 -16.05
C SER A 2 -16.36 -21.16 -16.64
N ASP A 3 -16.52 -19.99 -16.02
CA ASP A 3 -15.75 -18.81 -16.40
C ASP A 3 -14.33 -19.01 -15.88
N ASP A 4 -13.42 -19.36 -16.79
CA ASP A 4 -11.99 -19.49 -16.53
C ASP A 4 -11.40 -18.08 -16.35
N ALA A 5 -11.66 -17.48 -15.19
CA ALA A 5 -11.04 -16.22 -14.83
C ALA A 5 -9.58 -16.54 -14.44
N SER A 6 -8.67 -16.27 -15.36
CA SER A 6 -7.22 -16.43 -15.16
C SER A 6 -6.77 -15.64 -13.93
N VAL A 7 -6.32 -16.35 -12.89
CA VAL A 7 -5.66 -15.73 -11.74
C VAL A 7 -4.22 -15.45 -12.15
N CYS A 8 -3.89 -14.19 -12.36
CA CYS A 8 -2.50 -13.78 -12.52
C CYS A 8 -1.88 -13.73 -11.12
N SER A 9 -1.04 -14.70 -10.78
CA SER A 9 -0.26 -14.70 -9.54
C SER A 9 1.08 -14.02 -9.77
N GLU A 10 1.42 -13.06 -8.92
CA GLU A 10 2.64 -12.26 -9.03
C GLU A 10 3.39 -12.28 -7.68
N SER A 11 4.71 -12.53 -7.74
CA SER A 11 5.62 -12.27 -6.63
C SER A 11 6.41 -11.03 -6.97
N VAL A 12 6.29 -9.99 -6.15
CA VAL A 12 6.92 -8.69 -6.41
C VAL A 12 7.71 -8.25 -5.19
N SER A 13 8.95 -7.80 -5.40
CA SER A 13 9.77 -7.20 -4.34
C SER A 13 9.14 -5.91 -3.86
N VAL A 14 9.00 -5.75 -2.54
CA VAL A 14 8.46 -4.52 -1.96
C VAL A 14 9.53 -3.43 -1.99
N ARG A 15 9.12 -2.20 -2.32
CA ARG A 15 10.03 -1.05 -2.45
C ARG A 15 9.78 -0.03 -1.34
N ALA A 16 10.82 0.71 -0.98
CA ALA A 16 10.66 1.90 -0.15
C ALA A 16 9.87 2.96 -0.93
N VAL A 17 9.19 3.87 -0.22
CA VAL A 17 8.61 5.06 -0.85
C VAL A 17 9.79 5.94 -1.30
N GLU A 18 9.98 6.12 -2.60
CA GLU A 18 10.95 7.07 -3.13
C GLU A 18 10.33 8.48 -3.15
N GLU A 19 10.96 9.43 -2.47
CA GLU A 19 10.64 10.86 -2.57
C GLU A 19 11.23 11.39 -3.89
N GLU A 20 10.41 11.77 -4.86
CA GLU A 20 10.90 12.50 -6.04
C GLU A 20 11.29 13.93 -5.63
N ASP A 21 12.60 14.18 -5.53
CA ASP A 21 13.20 15.47 -5.26
C ASP A 21 13.11 16.39 -6.50
N ARG A 22 12.37 17.51 -6.42
CA ARG A 22 12.36 18.55 -7.45
C ARG A 22 12.70 19.92 -6.85
N LEU A 23 13.96 20.28 -6.99
CA LEU A 23 14.51 21.63 -6.79
C LEU A 23 13.82 22.65 -7.72
N THR A 24 13.23 23.71 -7.17
CA THR A 24 13.15 25.02 -7.85
C THR A 24 13.48 26.16 -6.89
N ASN A 25 14.49 26.93 -7.31
CA ASN A 25 14.97 28.14 -6.68
C ASN A 25 14.08 29.33 -7.08
N SER A 26 13.51 30.05 -6.12
CA SER A 26 13.24 31.50 -6.28
C SER A 26 12.93 32.18 -4.96
N ARG A 27 13.71 33.22 -4.68
CA ARG A 27 13.50 34.20 -3.61
C ARG A 27 12.19 34.98 -3.80
N ALA A 28 11.67 35.44 -2.66
CA ALA A 28 10.89 36.66 -2.43
C ALA A 28 9.36 36.67 -2.63
N ALA A 29 8.75 37.30 -1.61
CA ALA A 29 7.55 38.12 -1.59
C ALA A 29 6.17 37.45 -1.46
N SER A 30 5.50 37.85 -0.38
CA SER A 30 4.11 37.68 -0.03
C SER A 30 3.17 38.41 -1.02
N SER A 31 2.12 37.75 -1.50
CA SER A 31 0.75 38.32 -1.61
C SER A 31 -0.20 37.31 -2.28
N SER A 32 -1.45 37.36 -1.83
CA SER A 32 -2.64 36.64 -2.28
C SER A 32 -2.85 36.54 -3.80
N SER A 33 -3.20 35.35 -4.32
CA SER A 33 -4.27 35.16 -5.31
C SER A 33 -4.55 33.69 -5.61
N LEU A 34 -5.83 33.42 -5.84
CA LEU A 34 -6.44 32.16 -6.26
C LEU A 34 -5.72 31.59 -7.50
N GLY A 35 -5.40 30.30 -7.48
CA GLY A 35 -4.81 29.59 -8.61
C GLY A 35 -4.82 28.10 -8.32
N ALA A 36 -5.32 27.31 -9.27
CA ALA A 36 -5.42 25.86 -9.21
C ALA A 36 -4.08 25.26 -8.76
N ARG A 37 -4.05 24.74 -7.54
CA ARG A 37 -2.91 24.01 -7.01
C ARG A 37 -3.12 22.57 -7.46
N SER A 38 -2.30 22.12 -8.40
CA SER A 38 -1.97 20.70 -8.50
C SER A 38 -1.30 20.36 -7.17
N ASP A 39 -2.09 19.98 -6.17
CA ASP A 39 -1.56 19.50 -4.90
C ASP A 39 -0.91 18.15 -5.19
N SER A 40 0.41 18.19 -5.36
CA SER A 40 1.24 17.00 -5.45
C SER A 40 0.98 16.14 -4.20
N LEU A 41 0.60 14.88 -4.43
CA LEU A 41 0.18 13.88 -3.42
C LEU A 41 1.21 13.60 -2.31
N ALA A 42 2.42 14.19 -2.38
CA ALA A 42 3.48 14.10 -1.38
C ALA A 42 3.22 14.96 -0.13
N SER A 43 2.45 16.06 -0.24
CA SER A 43 2.31 17.03 0.86
C SER A 43 1.41 16.56 2.00
N VAL A 44 0.43 15.68 1.72
CA VAL A 44 -0.48 15.15 2.76
C VAL A 44 0.23 14.20 3.72
N TYR A 45 1.38 13.63 3.31
CA TYR A 45 2.24 12.82 4.19
C TYR A 45 3.43 13.59 4.78
N SER A 46 3.75 14.77 4.23
CA SER A 46 4.87 15.61 4.69
C SER A 46 4.50 16.66 5.74
N GLY A 47 3.19 16.86 6.01
CA GLY A 47 2.69 17.98 6.80
C GLY A 47 2.24 17.68 8.25
N ALA A 48 2.48 16.49 8.80
CA ALA A 48 2.08 16.17 10.18
C ALA A 48 3.18 15.45 10.97
N GLY A 49 4.15 16.24 11.42
CA GLY A 49 5.05 15.86 12.50
C GLY A 49 6.29 15.10 12.03
N GLU A 50 7.39 15.85 11.97
CA GLU A 50 8.74 15.46 12.35
C GLU A 50 8.75 14.16 13.20
N GLY A 51 8.98 13.03 12.53
CA GLY A 51 8.74 11.71 13.12
C GLY A 51 8.66 10.65 12.02
N ARG A 52 9.79 10.52 11.30
CA ARG A 52 10.03 9.53 10.25
C ARG A 52 9.43 8.19 10.67
N TYR A 53 8.65 7.56 9.78
CA TYR A 53 8.40 6.11 9.85
C TYR A 53 9.70 5.44 10.30
N GLY A 54 9.65 4.46 11.23
CA GLY A 54 10.86 3.89 11.80
C GLY A 54 11.87 3.62 10.70
N SER A 55 13.17 3.88 10.96
CA SER A 55 14.28 3.71 10.00
C SER A 55 14.50 2.21 9.67
N VAL A 56 13.45 1.53 9.26
CA VAL A 56 13.40 0.13 8.91
C VAL A 56 13.75 0.08 7.43
N ALA A 57 14.93 -0.47 7.14
CA ALA A 57 15.34 -0.71 5.77
C ALA A 57 14.36 -1.70 5.13
N VAL A 58 13.57 -1.21 4.17
CA VAL A 58 12.56 -1.99 3.47
C VAL A 58 13.22 -3.15 2.72
N ARG A 59 12.68 -4.36 2.90
CA ARG A 59 13.08 -5.57 2.19
C ARG A 59 11.95 -6.59 2.17
N GLY A 60 12.10 -7.59 1.31
CA GLY A 60 11.22 -8.74 1.21
C GLY A 60 10.38 -8.74 -0.07
N GLU A 61 9.46 -9.69 -0.12
CA GLU A 61 8.59 -9.91 -1.27
C GLU A 61 7.15 -10.09 -0.81
N VAL A 62 6.20 -9.71 -1.66
CA VAL A 62 4.79 -10.03 -1.50
C VAL A 62 4.32 -10.87 -2.68
N GLU A 63 3.58 -11.94 -2.39
CA GLU A 63 2.94 -12.79 -3.38
C GLU A 63 1.42 -12.59 -3.32
N PHE A 64 0.84 -12.15 -4.43
CA PHE A 64 -0.59 -11.89 -4.54
C PHE A 64 -1.10 -12.22 -5.93
N GLY A 65 -2.42 -12.45 -6.05
CA GLY A 65 -3.09 -12.68 -7.31
C GLY A 65 -4.20 -11.68 -7.57
N LEU A 66 -4.42 -11.35 -8.83
CA LEU A 66 -5.51 -10.48 -9.28
C LEU A 66 -6.49 -11.26 -10.15
N GLN A 67 -7.78 -11.08 -9.90
CA GLN A 67 -8.85 -11.70 -10.69
C GLN A 67 -10.08 -10.78 -10.69
N TYR A 68 -10.68 -10.57 -11.86
CA TYR A 68 -11.96 -9.87 -11.96
C TYR A 68 -13.11 -10.88 -11.99
N ASN A 69 -14.03 -10.75 -11.05
CA ASN A 69 -15.25 -11.57 -10.95
C ASN A 69 -16.40 -10.85 -11.65
N TYR A 70 -16.67 -11.22 -12.90
CA TYR A 70 -17.73 -10.63 -13.72
C TYR A 70 -19.13 -10.80 -13.14
N LYS A 71 -19.40 -11.89 -12.42
CA LYS A 71 -20.71 -12.15 -11.81
C LYS A 71 -20.98 -11.23 -10.61
N GLN A 72 -19.93 -10.87 -9.88
CA GLN A 72 -20.03 -10.00 -8.70
C GLN A 72 -19.73 -8.53 -9.03
N GLY A 73 -19.25 -8.22 -10.24
CA GLY A 73 -18.79 -6.88 -10.59
C GLY A 73 -17.70 -6.40 -9.64
N ALA A 74 -16.70 -7.25 -9.39
CA ALA A 74 -15.70 -7.01 -8.37
C ALA A 74 -14.30 -7.44 -8.79
N LEU A 75 -13.31 -6.61 -8.47
CA LEU A 75 -11.90 -7.01 -8.45
C LEU A 75 -11.60 -7.74 -7.15
N GLU A 76 -11.05 -8.94 -7.27
CA GLU A 76 -10.59 -9.79 -6.17
C GLU A 76 -9.06 -9.80 -6.15
N ILE A 77 -8.48 -9.38 -5.02
CA ILE A 77 -7.05 -9.44 -4.77
C ILE A 77 -6.80 -10.54 -3.74
N TYR A 78 -6.20 -11.64 -4.17
CA TYR A 78 -5.82 -12.73 -3.30
C TYR A 78 -4.42 -12.47 -2.74
N VAL A 79 -4.32 -12.07 -1.48
CA VAL A 79 -3.03 -11.87 -0.80
C VAL A 79 -2.60 -13.20 -0.21
N LYS A 80 -1.57 -13.83 -0.78
CA LYS A 80 -1.13 -15.16 -0.36
C LYS A 80 -0.16 -15.06 0.82
N GLN A 81 1.01 -14.46 0.62
CA GLN A 81 2.05 -14.39 1.65
C GLN A 81 3.04 -13.25 1.41
N CYS A 82 3.86 -12.96 2.41
CA CYS A 82 5.12 -12.22 2.22
C CYS A 82 6.32 -13.09 2.62
N ARG A 83 7.49 -12.78 2.07
CA ARG A 83 8.77 -13.43 2.40
C ARG A 83 9.81 -12.40 2.81
N ASP A 84 10.63 -12.76 3.79
CA ASP A 84 11.85 -12.04 4.21
C ASP A 84 11.64 -10.56 4.53
N LEU A 85 10.50 -10.21 5.14
CA LEU A 85 10.20 -8.85 5.54
C LEU A 85 11.27 -8.28 6.49
N ALA A 86 11.33 -6.95 6.54
CA ALA A 86 12.16 -6.26 7.52
C ALA A 86 11.64 -6.50 8.95
N ALA A 87 12.57 -6.70 9.88
CA ALA A 87 12.26 -6.83 11.30
C ALA A 87 12.15 -5.44 11.94
N VAL A 88 10.97 -5.07 12.41
CA VAL A 88 10.77 -3.83 13.20
C VAL A 88 11.36 -4.00 14.61
N ASP A 89 11.06 -5.13 15.24
CA ASP A 89 11.70 -5.53 16.50
C ASP A 89 12.98 -6.30 16.16
N THR A 90 14.08 -5.56 15.98
CA THR A 90 15.40 -6.11 15.62
C THR A 90 15.97 -7.03 16.71
N LYS A 91 15.67 -6.75 17.99
CA LYS A 91 16.12 -7.59 19.12
C LYS A 91 15.49 -8.98 19.10
N ARG A 92 14.20 -9.06 18.74
CA ARG A 92 13.47 -10.33 18.66
C ARG A 92 13.32 -10.86 17.23
N ASN A 93 13.95 -10.20 16.26
CA ASN A 93 13.91 -10.50 14.83
C ASN A 93 12.49 -10.80 14.31
N ARG A 94 11.54 -9.90 14.57
CA ARG A 94 10.12 -10.13 14.24
C ARG A 94 9.37 -8.85 13.87
N SER A 95 8.26 -9.04 13.19
CA SER A 95 7.26 -8.03 12.86
C SER A 95 5.86 -8.59 13.06
N ASP A 96 4.85 -7.72 13.11
CA ASP A 96 3.44 -8.07 13.14
C ASP A 96 2.75 -7.59 11.84
N PRO A 97 3.06 -8.20 10.68
CA PRO A 97 2.68 -7.69 9.36
C PRO A 97 1.18 -7.78 9.04
N TYR A 98 0.71 -6.81 8.25
CA TYR A 98 -0.56 -6.82 7.52
C TYR A 98 -0.41 -6.10 6.18
N VAL A 99 -1.26 -6.45 5.22
CA VAL A 99 -1.30 -5.81 3.89
C VAL A 99 -2.48 -4.85 3.82
N LYS A 100 -2.27 -3.71 3.19
CA LYS A 100 -3.26 -2.65 2.95
C LYS A 100 -3.31 -2.38 1.45
N VAL A 101 -4.52 -2.32 0.91
CA VAL A 101 -4.76 -2.13 -0.52
C VAL A 101 -5.70 -0.95 -0.73
N TYR A 102 -5.37 -0.13 -1.73
CA TYR A 102 -6.19 0.93 -2.29
C TYR A 102 -6.32 0.76 -3.80
N LEU A 103 -7.40 1.30 -4.37
CA LEU A 103 -7.52 1.56 -5.80
C LEU A 103 -7.44 3.07 -6.01
N LEU A 104 -6.26 3.55 -6.38
CA LEU A 104 -6.03 4.97 -6.62
C LEU A 104 -6.89 5.47 -7.78
N PRO A 105 -7.34 6.75 -7.75
CA PRO A 105 -7.01 7.78 -6.77
C PRO A 105 -7.76 7.71 -5.42
N ASP A 106 -8.63 6.72 -5.19
CA ASP A 106 -9.38 6.63 -3.94
C ASP A 106 -8.51 6.17 -2.76
N LYS A 107 -8.04 7.15 -1.97
CA LYS A 107 -7.30 6.94 -0.71
C LYS A 107 -8.18 7.02 0.54
N SER A 108 -9.51 7.08 0.36
CA SER A 108 -10.44 7.23 1.48
C SER A 108 -10.39 6.04 2.44
N LYS A 109 -10.78 6.27 3.71
CA LYS A 109 -10.86 5.19 4.70
C LYS A 109 -11.85 4.09 4.30
N SER A 110 -12.91 4.46 3.56
CA SER A 110 -13.92 3.56 3.01
C SER A 110 -13.42 2.75 1.81
N GLY A 111 -12.55 3.33 0.98
CA GLY A 111 -11.92 2.67 -0.16
C GLY A 111 -10.87 1.63 0.24
N LYS A 112 -10.27 1.76 1.44
CA LYS A 112 -9.26 0.83 1.94
C LYS A 112 -9.77 -0.61 2.11
N ARG A 113 -8.95 -1.58 1.73
CA ARG A 113 -9.06 -2.99 2.16
C ARG A 113 -7.78 -3.39 2.88
N LYS A 114 -7.86 -4.32 3.84
CA LYS A 114 -6.68 -4.83 4.54
C LYS A 114 -6.88 -6.27 4.98
N THR A 115 -5.78 -7.00 5.09
CA THR A 115 -5.76 -8.35 5.68
C THR A 115 -5.82 -8.26 7.20
N ARG A 116 -5.93 -9.43 7.84
CA ARG A 116 -5.64 -9.57 9.27
C ARG A 116 -4.14 -9.38 9.53
N VAL A 117 -3.83 -9.04 10.77
CA VAL A 117 -2.45 -8.96 11.27
C VAL A 117 -1.97 -10.37 11.59
N LYS A 118 -0.80 -10.74 11.06
CA LYS A 118 -0.08 -11.97 11.46
C LYS A 118 1.01 -11.56 12.44
N LYS A 119 1.02 -12.16 13.63
CA LYS A 119 1.93 -11.75 14.71
C LYS A 119 3.25 -12.49 14.64
N HIS A 120 4.32 -11.80 15.00
CA HIS A 120 5.64 -12.33 15.32
C HIS A 120 6.27 -13.13 14.18
N THR A 121 6.16 -12.62 12.95
CA THR A 121 6.65 -13.28 11.75
C THR A 121 7.19 -12.28 10.73
N LEU A 122 8.25 -12.68 10.02
CA LEU A 122 8.76 -11.99 8.83
C LEU A 122 8.28 -12.66 7.52
N ASN A 123 7.60 -13.80 7.65
CA ASN A 123 7.08 -14.63 6.56
C ASN A 123 5.59 -14.91 6.77
N PRO A 124 4.72 -13.87 6.77
CA PRO A 124 3.30 -14.06 7.01
C PRO A 124 2.63 -14.80 5.84
N VAL A 125 1.82 -15.79 6.17
CA VAL A 125 0.85 -16.42 5.25
C VAL A 125 -0.53 -15.86 5.57
N PHE A 126 -1.11 -15.13 4.63
CA PHE A 126 -2.42 -14.48 4.76
C PHE A 126 -3.53 -15.38 4.25
N GLU A 127 -3.43 -15.79 2.97
CA GLU A 127 -4.48 -16.51 2.23
C GLU A 127 -5.85 -15.82 2.31
N GLU A 128 -5.84 -14.49 2.13
CA GLU A 128 -7.02 -13.64 2.27
C GLU A 128 -7.38 -12.97 0.94
N THR A 129 -8.65 -13.02 0.55
CA THR A 129 -9.17 -12.29 -0.62
C THR A 129 -9.78 -10.95 -0.22
N LEU A 130 -9.22 -9.86 -0.73
CA LEU A 130 -9.73 -8.50 -0.57
C LEU A 130 -10.56 -8.11 -1.80
N LYS A 131 -11.81 -7.69 -1.59
CA LYS A 131 -12.75 -7.39 -2.69
C LYS A 131 -13.05 -5.91 -2.83
N PHE A 132 -12.99 -5.44 -4.07
CA PHE A 132 -13.43 -4.10 -4.48
C PHE A 132 -14.60 -4.25 -5.47
N HIS A 133 -15.79 -3.80 -5.08
CA HIS A 133 -16.94 -3.75 -5.98
C HIS A 133 -16.79 -2.55 -6.91
N ILE A 134 -16.37 -2.82 -8.13
CA ILE A 134 -16.08 -1.82 -9.16
C ILE A 134 -16.33 -2.47 -10.51
N THR A 135 -16.94 -1.74 -11.44
CA THR A 135 -17.15 -2.21 -12.81
C THR A 135 -15.82 -2.30 -13.56
N LEU A 136 -15.79 -3.07 -14.66
CA LEU A 136 -14.58 -3.19 -15.48
C LEU A 136 -14.15 -1.83 -16.05
N GLU A 137 -15.10 -1.05 -16.59
CA GLU A 137 -14.87 0.32 -17.07
C GLU A 137 -14.33 1.23 -15.94
N GLY A 138 -14.88 1.10 -14.73
CA GLY A 138 -14.40 1.85 -13.57
C GLY A 138 -12.98 1.48 -13.16
N LEU A 139 -12.55 0.25 -13.44
CA LEU A 139 -11.23 -0.28 -13.09
C LEU A 139 -10.12 0.21 -14.03
N GLU A 140 -10.43 0.48 -15.30
CA GLU A 140 -9.45 0.96 -16.31
C GLU A 140 -8.75 2.26 -15.90
N SER A 141 -9.41 3.07 -15.07
CA SER A 141 -8.89 4.33 -14.55
C SER A 141 -8.24 4.22 -13.17
N ARG A 142 -8.02 3.00 -12.66
CA ARG A 142 -7.49 2.76 -11.31
C ARG A 142 -6.10 2.16 -11.33
N THR A 143 -5.33 2.51 -10.32
CA THR A 143 -4.04 1.88 -10.03
C THR A 143 -4.14 1.14 -8.70
N LEU A 144 -3.75 -0.13 -8.68
CA LEU A 144 -3.64 -0.89 -7.45
C LEU A 144 -2.48 -0.30 -6.63
N TRP A 145 -2.71 0.01 -5.36
CA TRP A 145 -1.63 0.37 -4.45
C TRP A 145 -1.67 -0.56 -3.25
N LEU A 146 -0.69 -1.45 -3.18
CA LEU A 146 -0.56 -2.46 -2.14
C LEU A 146 0.66 -2.14 -1.28
N SER A 147 0.45 -2.06 0.03
CA SER A 147 1.51 -1.75 0.99
C SER A 147 1.51 -2.73 2.17
N VAL A 148 2.69 -3.06 2.67
CA VAL A 148 2.91 -3.94 3.82
C VAL A 148 3.28 -3.09 5.04
N TRP A 149 2.71 -3.41 6.19
CA TRP A 149 2.83 -2.62 7.42
C TRP A 149 3.03 -3.50 8.64
N HIS A 150 3.78 -3.04 9.63
CA HIS A 150 3.85 -3.60 10.97
C HIS A 150 2.74 -2.99 11.86
N SER A 151 1.93 -3.82 12.50
CA SER A 151 0.90 -3.36 13.43
C SER A 151 1.47 -3.18 14.84
N ASP A 152 1.71 -1.93 15.25
CA ASP A 152 1.93 -1.60 16.65
C ASP A 152 0.59 -1.37 17.38
N MET A 153 0.41 -2.00 18.55
CA MET A 153 -0.78 -1.85 19.39
C MET A 153 -0.80 -0.55 20.18
N PHE A 154 0.36 0.02 20.50
CA PHE A 154 0.50 1.19 21.38
C PHE A 154 1.10 2.40 20.69
N GLY A 155 1.45 2.26 19.41
CA GLY A 155 2.12 3.28 18.62
C GLY A 155 1.60 3.40 17.19
N ARG A 156 2.41 4.03 16.35
CA ARG A 156 2.15 4.16 14.91
C ARG A 156 2.62 2.89 14.21
N SER A 157 1.86 2.40 13.24
CA SER A 157 2.32 1.30 12.38
C SER A 157 3.54 1.72 11.56
N ASP A 158 4.55 0.86 11.51
CA ASP A 158 5.72 1.05 10.65
C ASP A 158 5.46 0.53 9.24
N PHE A 159 6.01 1.24 8.26
CA PHE A 159 5.94 0.87 6.86
C PHE A 159 7.00 -0.19 6.54
N LEU A 160 6.62 -1.23 5.80
CA LEU A 160 7.49 -2.35 5.42
C LEU A 160 7.68 -2.48 3.90
N GLY A 161 7.11 -1.58 3.11
CA GLY A 161 7.26 -1.54 1.66
C GLY A 161 5.93 -1.54 0.90
N GLU A 162 6.00 -1.27 -0.40
CA GLU A 162 4.84 -1.21 -1.29
C GLU A 162 5.12 -1.71 -2.71
N VAL A 163 4.04 -1.91 -3.45
CA VAL A 163 3.99 -2.21 -4.88
C VAL A 163 2.78 -1.49 -5.51
N THR A 164 2.93 -1.04 -6.75
CA THR A 164 1.92 -0.30 -7.55
C THR A 164 1.88 -0.82 -8.97
#